data_AF-A0A066Z9I3-F1
#
_entry.id   AF-A0A066Z9I3-F1
#
_cell.length_a   1.000
_cell.length_b   1.000
_cell.length_c   1.000
_cell.angle_alpha   90.00
_cell.angle_beta   90.00
_cell.angle_gamma   90.00
#
_symmetry.space_group_name_H-M   'P 1'
#
loop_
_entity.id
_entity.type
_entity.pdbx_description
1 polymer ?
#
loop_
_entity_poly.entity_id
_entity_poly.type
_entity_poly.pdbx_seq_one_letter_code
_entity_poly.pdbx_strand_id
1 'polypeptide(L)'
;MTLGVALAIAVAQGCENRDAQGLGPAPGTTATARPSSGATLSVDSLNTVGHSDSGLGPALGNPPAVDWPNRSYPDPAGGPTIQLHDGHSTDGGAPVTLSAVLPARYRDAPATLVVLRRVEGAVPVDLVQLYAFTGTAPTLIAGRASTANPEAGAVWRVENGALVREERVDRTGAVSSTRYTVRPDGSLEESWPGAGVSGSTN
;
A
#
# COMPACT_ATOMS: atom_id res chain seq x y z
N MET A 1 -37.85 34.41 13.83
CA MET A 1 -36.69 35.18 14.34
C MET A 1 -35.42 34.39 14.05
N THR A 2 -34.32 35.13 13.88
CA THR A 2 -33.23 34.92 12.92
C THR A 2 -32.17 33.88 13.33
N LEU A 3 -31.70 33.06 12.37
CA LEU A 3 -30.49 32.23 12.49
C LEU A 3 -29.23 33.11 12.42
N GLY A 4 -28.29 32.92 13.35
CA GLY A 4 -26.95 33.50 13.29
C GLY A 4 -25.94 32.51 12.71
N VAL A 5 -25.49 32.74 11.48
CA VAL A 5 -24.33 32.07 10.86
C VAL A 5 -23.18 33.07 10.84
N ALA A 6 -22.07 32.73 11.49
CA ALA A 6 -20.83 33.49 11.42
C ALA A 6 -19.90 32.86 10.37
N LEU A 7 -19.55 33.64 9.34
CA LEU A 7 -18.59 33.30 8.28
C LEU A 7 -17.25 33.99 8.60
N ALA A 8 -16.16 33.22 8.68
CA ALA A 8 -14.81 33.75 8.79
C ALA A 8 -14.07 33.59 7.46
N ILE A 9 -13.59 34.69 6.89
CA ILE A 9 -12.75 34.75 5.69
C ILE A 9 -11.32 35.02 6.16
N ALA A 10 -10.39 34.10 5.92
CA ALA A 10 -8.96 34.33 6.15
C ALA A 10 -8.31 34.79 4.84
N VAL A 11 -7.62 35.93 4.90
CA VAL A 11 -6.85 36.50 3.78
C VAL A 11 -5.42 35.97 3.82
N ALA A 12 -4.88 35.58 2.67
CA ALA A 12 -3.47 35.28 2.50
C ALA A 12 -2.69 36.59 2.27
N GLN A 13 -1.58 36.79 2.99
CA GLN A 13 -0.59 37.81 2.69
C GLN A 13 0.78 37.14 2.58
N GLY A 14 1.37 37.19 1.39
CA GLY A 14 2.72 36.76 1.13
C GLY A 14 3.76 37.80 1.58
N CYS A 15 4.99 37.32 1.76
CA CYS A 15 6.26 38.04 1.67
C CYS A 15 7.24 37.01 1.07
N GLU A 16 7.58 37.07 -0.22
CA GLU A 16 8.51 37.96 -0.90
C GLU A 16 9.98 37.57 -0.70
N ASN A 17 10.67 37.43 -1.83
CA ASN A 17 12.02 36.92 -2.03
C ASN A 17 12.95 38.09 -2.37
N ARG A 18 14.02 38.29 -1.58
CA ARG A 18 15.28 39.04 -1.81
C ARG A 18 15.90 39.21 -0.41
N ASP A 19 17.13 38.79 -0.13
CA ASP A 19 18.33 39.49 -0.59
C ASP A 19 19.49 38.56 -0.97
N ALA A 20 20.22 39.01 -1.99
CA ALA A 20 21.52 38.52 -2.39
C ALA A 20 22.62 39.17 -1.53
N GLN A 21 23.74 38.47 -1.31
CA GLN A 21 25.10 38.86 -1.75
C GLN A 21 26.20 38.16 -0.94
N GLY A 22 27.15 37.58 -1.66
CA GLY A 22 28.39 37.01 -1.12
C GLY A 22 29.23 36.31 -2.20
N LEU A 23 29.79 37.10 -3.12
CA LEU A 23 30.89 36.75 -4.05
C LEU A 23 32.14 36.30 -3.24
N GLY A 24 33.04 35.40 -3.62
CA GLY A 24 33.41 34.79 -4.90
C GLY A 24 34.53 33.73 -4.70
N PRO A 25 35.25 33.30 -5.77
CA PRO A 25 36.08 32.08 -5.81
C PRO A 25 37.60 32.30 -5.72
N ALA A 26 38.38 31.29 -5.26
CA ALA A 26 39.81 31.09 -5.58
C ALA A 26 40.36 29.70 -5.16
N PRO A 27 41.48 29.20 -5.74
CA PRO A 27 41.73 27.77 -5.98
C PRO A 27 42.91 27.12 -5.19
N GLY A 28 42.85 25.78 -5.10
CA GLY A 28 43.95 24.81 -5.30
C GLY A 28 45.23 24.83 -4.44
N THR A 29 45.41 23.77 -3.62
CA THR A 29 46.72 23.11 -3.44
C THR A 29 46.55 21.61 -3.20
N THR A 30 47.26 20.83 -3.99
CA THR A 30 47.43 19.37 -3.99
C THR A 30 48.02 18.82 -2.69
N ALA A 31 47.53 17.66 -2.23
CA ALA A 31 48.33 16.70 -1.46
C ALA A 31 47.91 15.26 -1.81
N THR A 32 48.86 14.52 -2.40
CA THR A 32 48.79 13.09 -2.66
C THR A 32 49.09 12.33 -1.37
N ALA A 33 48.20 11.43 -0.94
CA ALA A 33 48.52 10.37 0.02
C ALA A 33 47.83 9.05 -0.38
N ARG A 34 48.66 8.01 -0.56
CA ARG A 34 48.37 6.63 -0.97
C ARG A 34 47.98 5.78 0.29
N PRO A 35 47.30 4.61 0.18
CA PRO A 35 46.25 4.21 1.11
C PRO A 35 46.77 3.49 2.35
N SER A 36 45.99 3.62 3.43
CA SER A 36 46.11 2.79 4.62
C SER A 36 44.89 1.90 4.72
N SER A 37 45.14 0.60 4.67
CA SER A 37 44.21 -0.48 4.99
C SER A 37 43.57 -0.28 6.37
N GLY A 38 42.30 -0.66 6.49
CA GLY A 38 41.67 -0.95 7.78
C GLY A 38 40.60 0.03 8.23
N ALA A 39 39.44 -0.02 7.60
CA ALA A 39 38.16 0.26 8.26
C ALA A 39 37.06 -0.40 7.41
N THR A 40 36.75 -1.66 7.71
CA THR A 40 35.48 -2.26 7.33
C THR A 40 34.39 -1.39 7.90
N LEU A 41 33.71 -0.63 7.05
CA LEU A 41 32.44 0.00 7.41
C LEU A 41 31.47 -1.15 7.66
N SER A 42 31.27 -1.45 8.95
CA SER A 42 30.20 -2.31 9.43
C SER A 42 28.91 -1.76 8.86
N VAL A 43 28.39 -2.47 7.86
CA VAL A 43 26.98 -2.42 7.51
C VAL A 43 26.27 -3.12 8.66
N ASP A 44 26.04 -2.41 9.77
CA ASP A 44 25.03 -2.81 10.74
C ASP A 44 23.65 -2.49 10.13
N SER A 45 23.39 -3.16 9.00
CA SER A 45 22.04 -3.56 8.69
C SER A 45 21.86 -4.83 9.49
N LEU A 46 21.53 -4.66 10.77
CA LEU A 46 20.67 -5.62 11.45
C LEU A 46 19.41 -5.72 10.59
N ASN A 47 19.51 -6.59 9.60
CA ASN A 47 18.44 -7.16 8.85
C ASN A 47 17.64 -7.90 9.91
N THR A 48 16.74 -7.19 10.58
CA THR A 48 15.58 -7.78 11.20
C THR A 48 14.75 -8.33 10.03
N VAL A 49 15.24 -9.43 9.44
CA VAL A 49 14.37 -10.46 8.91
C VAL A 49 13.68 -10.98 10.15
N GLY A 50 12.65 -10.25 10.58
CA GLY A 50 11.55 -10.91 11.24
C GLY A 50 11.13 -11.98 10.25
N HIS A 51 11.53 -13.23 10.52
CA HIS A 51 10.79 -14.40 10.10
C HIS A 51 9.37 -14.11 10.56
N SER A 52 8.60 -13.51 9.67
CA SER A 52 7.22 -13.21 9.95
C SER A 52 6.60 -14.60 9.91
N ASP A 53 6.24 -15.16 11.06
CA ASP A 53 5.58 -16.47 11.14
C ASP A 53 4.32 -16.55 10.24
N SER A 54 3.79 -15.40 9.81
CA SER A 54 2.71 -15.25 8.83
C SER A 54 3.12 -15.49 7.37
N GLY A 55 4.42 -15.58 7.06
CA GLY A 55 4.98 -15.82 5.73
C GLY A 55 4.86 -14.65 4.74
N LEU A 56 4.00 -13.66 4.97
CA LEU A 56 3.83 -12.52 4.07
C LEU A 56 4.89 -11.44 4.33
N GLY A 57 5.47 -10.89 3.27
CA GLY A 57 6.43 -9.79 3.40
C GLY A 57 6.59 -8.97 2.13
N PRO A 58 7.39 -7.89 2.16
CA PRO A 58 7.69 -7.11 0.98
C PRO A 58 8.47 -7.94 -0.04
N ALA A 59 8.27 -7.64 -1.33
CA ALA A 59 9.03 -8.27 -2.40
C ALA A 59 10.54 -8.00 -2.28
N LEU A 60 11.36 -8.99 -2.65
CA LEU A 60 12.82 -8.89 -2.68
C LEU A 60 13.37 -8.74 -4.11
N GLY A 61 12.49 -8.61 -5.09
CA GLY A 61 12.79 -8.50 -6.51
C GLY A 61 11.51 -8.33 -7.31
N ASN A 62 11.60 -8.42 -8.63
CA ASN A 62 10.43 -8.32 -9.49
C ASN A 62 9.70 -9.67 -9.56
N PRO A 63 8.40 -9.72 -9.23
CA PRO A 63 7.60 -10.93 -9.44
C PRO A 63 7.46 -11.21 -10.95
N PRO A 64 7.06 -12.43 -11.34
CA PRO A 64 6.72 -12.73 -12.72
C PRO A 64 5.72 -11.72 -13.30
N ALA A 65 5.95 -11.31 -14.55
CA ALA A 65 5.06 -10.39 -15.24
C ALA A 65 3.74 -11.09 -15.59
N VAL A 66 2.63 -10.51 -15.13
CA VAL A 66 1.26 -10.99 -15.37
C VAL A 66 0.42 -9.79 -15.79
N ASP A 67 -0.43 -9.97 -16.80
CA ASP A 67 -1.40 -8.97 -17.23
C ASP A 67 -2.61 -8.93 -16.28
N TRP A 68 -2.39 -8.40 -15.07
CA TRP A 68 -3.42 -8.28 -14.04
C TRP A 68 -4.68 -7.51 -14.50
N PRO A 69 -4.57 -6.44 -15.31
CA PRO A 69 -5.74 -5.76 -15.85
C PRO A 69 -6.61 -6.60 -16.79
N ASN A 70 -6.08 -7.64 -17.44
CA ASN A 70 -6.79 -8.43 -18.46
C ASN A 70 -6.83 -9.92 -18.12
N ARG A 71 -7.55 -10.29 -17.05
CA ARG A 71 -7.70 -11.69 -16.63
C ARG A 71 -8.97 -11.96 -15.82
N SER A 72 -9.25 -13.24 -15.62
CA SER A 72 -10.33 -13.74 -14.77
C SER A 72 -9.92 -13.84 -13.30
N TYR A 73 -10.83 -13.49 -12.41
CA TYR A 73 -10.67 -13.59 -10.95
C TYR A 73 -11.87 -14.32 -10.35
N PRO A 74 -11.67 -15.29 -9.45
CA PRO A 74 -12.78 -15.81 -8.65
C PRO A 74 -13.28 -14.73 -7.69
N ASP A 75 -14.57 -14.76 -7.39
CA ASP A 75 -15.17 -13.86 -6.40
C ASP A 75 -15.06 -14.50 -4.99
N PRO A 76 -14.28 -13.91 -4.06
CA PRO A 76 -14.16 -14.42 -2.70
C PRO A 76 -15.46 -14.30 -1.88
N ALA A 77 -16.45 -13.54 -2.35
CA ALA A 77 -17.81 -13.52 -1.76
C ALA A 77 -18.71 -14.65 -2.27
N GLY A 78 -18.22 -15.52 -3.19
CA GLY A 78 -18.97 -16.64 -3.74
C GLY A 78 -19.83 -16.31 -4.96
N GLY A 79 -19.69 -15.11 -5.54
CA GLY A 79 -20.35 -14.72 -6.78
C GLY A 79 -19.71 -15.33 -8.05
N PRO A 80 -20.18 -14.90 -9.24
CA PRO A 80 -19.62 -15.36 -10.50
C PRO A 80 -18.15 -14.95 -10.66
N THR A 81 -17.45 -15.60 -11.59
CA THR A 81 -16.08 -15.20 -11.98
C THR A 81 -16.11 -13.78 -12.56
N ILE A 82 -15.19 -12.94 -12.10
CA ILE A 82 -15.02 -11.56 -12.53
C ILE A 82 -14.02 -11.55 -13.67
N GLN A 83 -14.47 -11.16 -14.86
CA GLN A 83 -13.59 -10.99 -16.01
C GLN A 83 -13.18 -9.52 -16.10
N LEU A 84 -11.90 -9.21 -15.88
CA LEU A 84 -11.39 -7.86 -16.13
C LEU A 84 -10.93 -7.71 -17.58
N HIS A 85 -11.25 -6.55 -18.14
CA HIS A 85 -10.75 -6.00 -19.39
C HIS A 85 -10.21 -4.60 -19.09
N ASP A 86 -8.93 -4.38 -19.36
CA ASP A 86 -8.21 -3.13 -19.07
C ASP A 86 -8.39 -2.65 -17.61
N GLY A 87 -8.47 -3.59 -16.68
CA GLY A 87 -8.63 -3.34 -15.24
C GLY A 87 -10.07 -3.11 -14.79
N HIS A 88 -11.05 -3.33 -15.66
CA HIS A 88 -12.45 -2.99 -15.42
C HIS A 88 -13.36 -4.18 -15.77
N SER A 89 -14.48 -4.31 -15.06
CA SER A 89 -15.53 -5.27 -15.39
C SER A 89 -16.89 -4.68 -15.08
N THR A 90 -17.83 -4.90 -16.00
CA THR A 90 -19.26 -4.67 -15.81
C THR A 90 -20.06 -5.96 -16.00
N ASP A 91 -19.36 -7.09 -16.12
CA ASP A 91 -19.97 -8.37 -16.44
C ASP A 91 -20.56 -8.97 -15.17
N GLY A 92 -21.81 -9.41 -15.25
CA GLY A 92 -22.43 -10.18 -14.17
C GLY A 92 -22.82 -9.39 -12.91
N GLY A 93 -22.88 -8.05 -12.95
CA GLY A 93 -23.49 -7.26 -11.87
C GLY A 93 -22.81 -5.92 -11.58
N ALA A 94 -22.52 -5.67 -10.31
CA ALA A 94 -21.90 -4.44 -9.81
C ALA A 94 -20.53 -4.19 -10.48
N PRO A 95 -20.23 -2.95 -10.91
CA PRO A 95 -18.94 -2.64 -11.53
C PRO A 95 -17.77 -3.02 -10.61
N VAL A 96 -16.74 -3.62 -11.21
CA VAL A 96 -15.49 -3.99 -10.54
C VAL A 96 -14.31 -3.32 -11.22
N THR A 97 -13.38 -2.76 -10.46
CA THR A 97 -12.13 -2.19 -10.97
C THR A 97 -10.92 -2.78 -10.25
N LEU A 98 -9.78 -2.82 -10.95
CA LEU A 98 -8.49 -3.15 -10.37
C LEU A 98 -7.99 -1.94 -9.57
N SER A 99 -7.90 -2.10 -8.24
CA SER A 99 -7.53 -1.02 -7.32
C SER A 99 -6.03 -1.00 -7.03
N ALA A 100 -5.44 -2.17 -6.77
CA ALA A 100 -4.01 -2.29 -6.50
C ALA A 100 -3.44 -3.65 -6.93
N VAL A 101 -2.17 -3.63 -7.32
CA VAL A 101 -1.33 -4.81 -7.52
C VAL A 101 -0.03 -4.57 -6.78
N LEU A 102 0.24 -5.38 -5.76
CA LEU A 102 1.38 -5.23 -4.88
C LEU A 102 2.30 -6.45 -4.99
N PRO A 103 3.55 -6.25 -5.44
CA PRO A 103 4.60 -7.25 -5.28
C PRO A 103 4.78 -7.63 -3.81
N ALA A 104 4.84 -8.92 -3.53
CA ALA A 104 5.03 -9.44 -2.18
C ALA A 104 5.92 -10.69 -2.18
N ARG A 105 6.22 -11.19 -1.00
CA ARG A 105 6.68 -12.57 -0.77
C ARG A 105 5.68 -13.30 0.11
N TYR A 106 5.48 -14.58 -0.15
CA TYR A 106 4.72 -15.47 0.74
C TYR A 106 5.54 -16.73 0.99
N ARG A 107 5.87 -17.00 2.26
CA ARG A 107 6.76 -18.10 2.69
C ARG A 107 8.08 -18.09 1.90
N ASP A 108 8.68 -16.91 1.82
CA ASP A 108 9.94 -16.64 1.12
C ASP A 108 9.95 -16.91 -0.40
N ALA A 109 8.79 -17.20 -1.00
CA ALA A 109 8.61 -17.30 -2.44
C ALA A 109 7.97 -16.01 -3.02
N PRO A 110 8.23 -15.67 -4.30
CA PRO A 110 7.53 -14.58 -4.97
C PRO A 110 6.02 -14.73 -4.88
N ALA A 111 5.33 -13.62 -4.63
CA ALA A 111 3.88 -13.55 -4.56
C ALA A 111 3.38 -12.18 -5.05
N THR A 112 2.07 -12.07 -5.28
CA THR A 112 1.44 -10.80 -5.62
C THR A 112 0.08 -10.71 -4.95
N LEU A 113 -0.17 -9.57 -4.30
CA LEU A 113 -1.49 -9.21 -3.78
C LEU A 113 -2.20 -8.38 -4.83
N VAL A 114 -3.44 -8.76 -5.11
CA VAL A 114 -4.33 -8.04 -6.01
C VAL A 114 -5.56 -7.62 -5.23
N VAL A 115 -5.93 -6.35 -5.38
CA VAL A 115 -7.13 -5.78 -4.78
C VAL A 115 -8.04 -5.31 -5.90
N LEU A 116 -9.25 -5.87 -5.93
CA LEU A 116 -10.33 -5.37 -6.77
C LEU A 116 -11.31 -4.57 -5.93
N ARG A 117 -11.92 -3.53 -6.51
CA ARG A 117 -12.95 -2.72 -5.88
C ARG A 117 -14.28 -2.99 -6.59
N ARG A 118 -15.24 -3.56 -5.87
CA ARG A 118 -16.63 -3.69 -6.33
C ARG A 118 -17.46 -2.53 -5.78
N VAL A 119 -18.20 -1.85 -6.64
CA VAL A 119 -19.12 -0.77 -6.25
C VAL A 119 -20.56 -1.29 -6.33
N GLU A 120 -21.06 -1.79 -5.21
CA GLU A 120 -22.43 -2.29 -5.07
C GLU A 120 -23.23 -1.36 -4.16
N GLY A 121 -24.14 -0.58 -4.76
CA GLY A 121 -24.94 0.38 -4.00
C GLY A 121 -24.08 1.41 -3.28
N ALA A 122 -24.34 1.62 -1.98
CA ALA A 122 -23.73 2.69 -1.19
C ALA A 122 -22.42 2.29 -0.50
N VAL A 123 -22.10 0.99 -0.39
CA VAL A 123 -20.92 0.51 0.35
C VAL A 123 -20.04 -0.32 -0.58
N PRO A 124 -18.89 0.21 -1.00
CA PRO A 124 -17.94 -0.54 -1.79
C PRO A 124 -17.34 -1.72 -1.03
N VAL A 125 -16.92 -2.73 -1.77
CA VAL A 125 -16.28 -3.94 -1.24
C VAL A 125 -14.94 -4.13 -1.93
N ASP A 126 -13.88 -4.27 -1.15
CA ASP A 126 -12.56 -4.64 -1.63
C ASP A 126 -12.43 -6.18 -1.63
N LEU A 127 -12.07 -6.74 -2.78
CA LEU A 127 -11.79 -8.16 -2.98
C LEU A 127 -10.28 -8.35 -2.97
N VAL A 128 -9.74 -8.77 -1.85
CA VAL A 128 -8.31 -8.97 -1.62
C VAL A 128 -7.94 -10.40 -1.98
N GLN A 129 -6.96 -10.58 -2.85
CA GLN A 129 -6.52 -11.89 -3.34
C GLN A 129 -5.00 -11.99 -3.34
N LEU A 130 -4.48 -13.08 -2.79
CA LEU A 130 -3.06 -13.40 -2.77
C LEU A 130 -2.75 -14.50 -3.79
N TYR A 131 -1.84 -14.22 -4.70
CA TYR A 131 -1.34 -15.15 -5.70
C TYR A 131 0.10 -15.55 -5.40
N ALA A 132 0.37 -16.85 -5.39
CA ALA A 132 1.72 -17.41 -5.47
C ALA A 132 2.04 -17.77 -6.92
N PHE A 133 3.30 -18.09 -7.20
CA PHE A 133 3.72 -18.46 -8.55
C PHE A 133 4.24 -19.89 -8.63
N THR A 134 3.81 -20.61 -9.67
CA THR A 134 4.43 -21.86 -10.09
C THR A 134 5.07 -21.62 -11.46
N GLY A 135 6.38 -21.39 -11.46
CA GLY A 135 7.07 -20.80 -12.61
C GLY A 135 6.59 -19.36 -12.82
N THR A 136 5.99 -19.08 -13.98
CA THR A 136 5.40 -17.77 -14.31
C THR A 136 3.89 -17.70 -14.13
N ALA A 137 3.23 -18.83 -13.86
CA ALA A 137 1.78 -18.89 -13.74
C ALA A 137 1.33 -18.48 -12.33
N PRO A 138 0.42 -17.50 -12.19
CA PRO A 138 -0.13 -17.12 -10.89
C PRO A 138 -1.22 -18.11 -10.45
N THR A 139 -1.11 -18.61 -9.22
CA THR A 139 -2.08 -19.49 -8.56
C THR A 139 -2.66 -18.79 -7.36
N LEU A 140 -3.99 -18.69 -7.26
CA LEU A 140 -4.65 -18.10 -6.10
C LEU A 140 -4.42 -19.00 -4.88
N ILE A 141 -3.94 -18.42 -3.78
CA ILE A 141 -3.71 -19.14 -2.53
C ILE A 141 -4.60 -18.65 -1.38
N ALA A 142 -5.07 -17.40 -1.43
CA ALA A 142 -5.98 -16.87 -0.43
C ALA A 142 -6.84 -15.73 -1.01
N GLY A 143 -8.08 -15.61 -0.55
CA GLY A 143 -9.00 -14.55 -0.97
C GLY A 143 -9.94 -14.12 0.15
N ARG A 144 -10.37 -12.85 0.14
CA ARG A 144 -11.36 -12.29 1.05
C ARG A 144 -12.10 -11.13 0.41
N ALA A 145 -13.40 -11.02 0.69
CA ALA A 145 -14.17 -9.79 0.51
C ALA A 145 -14.19 -9.00 1.82
N SER A 146 -13.95 -7.69 1.75
CA SER A 146 -13.89 -6.77 2.89
C SER A 146 -14.65 -5.50 2.56
N THR A 147 -15.57 -5.07 3.42
CA THR A 147 -16.26 -3.79 3.20
C THR A 147 -15.27 -2.64 3.33
N ALA A 148 -15.50 -1.59 2.56
CA ALA A 148 -14.66 -0.41 2.55
C ALA A 148 -15.47 0.84 2.88
N ASN A 149 -14.78 1.85 3.42
CA ASN A 149 -15.42 3.12 3.70
C ASN A 149 -15.74 3.83 2.37
N PRO A 150 -17.01 4.17 2.09
CA PRO A 150 -17.40 4.86 0.85
C PRO A 150 -16.85 6.29 0.76
N GLU A 151 -16.51 6.91 1.89
CA GLU A 151 -16.00 8.29 1.95
C GLU A 151 -14.46 8.38 1.98
N ALA A 152 -13.77 7.24 1.97
CA ALA A 152 -12.32 7.19 2.11
C ALA A 152 -11.60 6.66 0.86
N GLY A 153 -10.46 7.27 0.54
CA GLY A 153 -9.46 6.68 -0.33
C GLY A 153 -8.61 5.68 0.44
N ALA A 154 -8.21 4.58 -0.21
CA ALA A 154 -7.39 3.52 0.40
C ALA A 154 -5.97 3.49 -0.19
N VAL A 155 -4.97 3.39 0.68
CA VAL A 155 -3.59 3.07 0.33
C VAL A 155 -3.27 1.68 0.84
N TRP A 156 -2.63 0.88 0.00
CA TRP A 156 -2.30 -0.51 0.31
C TRP A 156 -0.79 -0.71 0.44
N ARG A 157 -0.34 -1.38 1.51
CA ARG A 157 1.08 -1.71 1.72
C ARG A 157 1.27 -3.08 2.38
N VAL A 158 2.39 -3.73 2.10
CA VAL A 158 2.78 -4.95 2.82
C VAL A 158 3.77 -4.57 3.92
N GLU A 159 3.40 -4.82 5.17
CA GLU A 159 4.15 -4.36 6.34
C GLU A 159 3.96 -5.31 7.53
N ASN A 160 5.04 -5.62 8.25
CA ASN A 160 5.01 -6.38 9.51
C ASN A 160 4.19 -7.69 9.39
N GLY A 161 4.42 -8.47 8.33
CA GLY A 161 3.75 -9.75 8.15
C GLY A 161 2.31 -9.70 7.64
N ALA A 162 1.80 -8.54 7.24
CA ALA A 162 0.40 -8.34 6.83
C ALA A 162 0.28 -7.43 5.59
N LEU A 163 -0.83 -7.55 4.87
CA LEU A 163 -1.32 -6.49 4.00
C LEU A 163 -2.06 -5.47 4.87
N VAL A 164 -1.76 -4.20 4.69
CA VAL A 164 -2.37 -3.09 5.41
C VAL A 164 -3.17 -2.26 4.43
N ARG A 165 -4.46 -2.06 4.73
CA ARG A 165 -5.30 -1.04 4.12
C ARG A 165 -5.33 0.16 5.04
N GLU A 166 -4.83 1.30 4.58
CA GLU A 166 -4.96 2.58 5.27
C GLU A 166 -6.01 3.40 4.53
N GLU A 167 -7.12 3.68 5.20
CA GLU A 167 -8.22 4.47 4.65
C GLU A 167 -8.16 5.88 5.22
N ARG A 168 -8.23 6.89 4.34
CA ARG A 168 -8.27 8.29 4.72
C ARG A 168 -9.51 8.97 4.14
N VAL A 169 -10.32 9.57 5.01
CA VAL A 169 -11.49 10.36 4.60
C VAL A 169 -11.03 11.75 4.16
N ASP A 170 -11.27 12.11 2.90
CA ASP A 170 -10.76 13.37 2.33
C ASP A 170 -11.33 14.61 3.04
N ARG A 171 -12.60 14.55 3.46
CA ARG A 171 -13.29 15.68 4.10
C ARG A 171 -12.78 15.99 5.50
N THR A 172 -12.48 14.96 6.29
CA THR A 172 -12.15 15.11 7.73
C THR A 172 -10.69 14.84 8.04
N GLY A 173 -9.96 14.20 7.13
CA GLY A 173 -8.61 13.69 7.37
C GLY A 173 -8.54 12.51 8.32
N ALA A 174 -9.68 11.94 8.75
CA ALA A 174 -9.70 10.78 9.63
C ALA A 174 -9.03 9.58 8.94
N VAL A 175 -8.18 8.86 9.68
CA VAL A 175 -7.44 7.70 9.19
C VAL A 175 -7.85 6.45 9.97
N SER A 176 -8.10 5.35 9.27
CA SER A 176 -8.30 4.02 9.84
C SER A 176 -7.38 3.01 9.16
N SER A 177 -7.00 1.97 9.90
CA SER A 177 -6.17 0.89 9.36
C SER A 177 -6.79 -0.48 9.60
N THR A 178 -6.83 -1.27 8.53
CA THR A 178 -7.21 -2.68 8.54
C THR A 178 -5.99 -3.53 8.21
N ARG A 179 -5.78 -4.62 8.94
CA ARG A 179 -4.68 -5.57 8.67
C ARG A 179 -5.23 -6.90 8.20
N TYR A 180 -4.63 -7.43 7.14
CA TYR A 180 -4.93 -8.74 6.58
C TYR A 180 -3.74 -9.69 6.74
N THR A 181 -3.95 -10.77 7.49
CA THR A 181 -2.96 -11.82 7.76
C THR A 181 -3.35 -13.09 7.04
N VAL A 182 -2.39 -13.80 6.47
CA VAL A 182 -2.64 -15.11 5.84
C VAL A 182 -2.65 -16.16 6.94
N ARG A 183 -3.73 -16.91 7.07
CA ARG A 183 -3.85 -18.03 8.01
C ARG A 183 -3.21 -19.30 7.42
N PRO A 184 -2.85 -20.27 8.29
CA PRO A 184 -2.31 -21.55 7.84
C PRO A 184 -3.25 -22.35 6.91
N ASP A 185 -4.55 -22.13 7.02
CA ASP A 185 -5.61 -22.73 6.20
C ASP A 185 -5.74 -22.11 4.80
N GLY A 186 -4.93 -21.10 4.47
CA GLY A 186 -4.99 -20.39 3.20
C GLY A 186 -6.09 -19.32 3.13
N SER A 187 -6.76 -19.00 4.24
CA SER A 187 -7.67 -17.85 4.29
C SER A 187 -6.93 -16.56 4.63
N LEU A 188 -7.45 -15.42 4.17
CA LEU A 188 -7.05 -14.12 4.73
C LEU A 188 -7.92 -13.87 5.96
N GLU A 189 -7.32 -13.51 7.08
CA GLU A 189 -8.00 -12.95 8.24
C GLU A 189 -7.96 -11.44 8.16
N GLU A 190 -9.04 -10.80 8.59
CA GLU A 190 -9.13 -9.35 8.75
C GLU A 190 -9.12 -8.99 10.24
N SER A 191 -8.30 -8.01 10.61
CA SER A 191 -8.21 -7.51 11.98
C SER A 191 -8.26 -5.97 12.02
N TRP A 192 -9.07 -5.46 12.94
CA TRP A 192 -9.34 -4.05 13.18
C TRP A 192 -8.89 -3.66 14.59
N PRO A 193 -8.37 -2.43 14.78
CA PRO A 193 -7.10 -1.97 14.22
C PRO A 193 -5.93 -2.81 14.77
N GLY A 194 -4.87 -2.95 13.97
CA GLY A 194 -3.61 -3.53 14.46
C GLY A 194 -3.07 -2.76 15.66
N ALA A 195 -2.56 -3.45 16.67
CA ALA A 195 -1.91 -2.80 17.79
C ALA A 195 -0.79 -1.85 17.31
N GLY A 196 -0.94 -0.56 17.65
CA GLY A 196 0.14 0.43 17.61
C GLY A 196 0.04 1.50 16.50
N VAL A 197 -0.87 2.46 16.63
CA VAL A 197 -0.56 3.90 16.74
C VAL A 197 -1.71 4.53 17.51
N SER A 198 -1.57 4.64 18.83
CA SER A 198 -2.33 5.63 19.59
C SER A 198 -1.90 7.00 19.09
N GLY A 199 -2.86 7.85 18.73
CA GLY A 199 -2.59 9.24 18.41
C GLY A 199 -1.75 9.87 19.51
N SER A 200 -0.61 10.46 19.13
CA SER A 200 0.05 11.43 19.98
C SER A 200 -0.74 12.72 19.84
N THR A 201 -1.65 12.95 20.79
CA THR A 201 -2.10 14.31 21.11
C THR A 201 -0.90 15.02 21.72
N ASN A 202 -0.43 16.04 21.03
CA ASN A 202 0.43 17.09 21.59
C ASN A 202 -0.48 18.22 22.10
#